data_AF-D0Z0B0-F1
#
_entry.id   AF-D0Z0B0-F1
#
_cell.length_a   1.000
_cell.length_b   1.000
_cell.length_c   1.000
_cell.angle_alpha   90.00
_cell.angle_beta   90.00
_cell.angle_gamma   90.00
#
_symmetry.space_group_name_H-M   'P 1'
#
loop_
_entity.id
_entity.type
_entity.pdbx_description
1 polymer ?
#
loop_
_entity_poly.entity_id
_entity_poly.type
_entity_poly.pdbx_seq_one_letter_code
_entity_poly.pdbx_strand_id
1 'polypeptide(L)'
;MDRMGLQGEARRRAQDAFRQGKNEQFPLEETLLKVRQARRADLSRFFLELQIAAAFADGSIHPNERQMLHVIARHLGFSEAQLEQTLRMQEAAFRFQQGGFNQQYQNAGGFQQAPTRDQLADAYNVLGVDESASAQEVKRAYRKLMSEHHPDKLAAKGLPPEMMEIAKQKAQELQAAYDLIRKEKGFK
;
A
#
# COMPACT_ATOMS: atom_id res chain seq x y z
N MET A 1 15.39 -3.42 -5.25
CA MET A 1 16.13 -2.37 -5.98
C MET A 1 15.60 -2.18 -7.38
N ASP A 2 15.41 -3.24 -8.16
CA ASP A 2 15.04 -3.11 -9.58
C ASP A 2 13.61 -2.59 -9.81
N ARG A 3 12.66 -2.94 -8.92
CA ARG A 3 11.30 -2.35 -8.91
C ARG A 3 11.27 -0.83 -8.67
N MET A 4 12.29 -0.27 -8.01
CA MET A 4 12.42 1.18 -7.74
C MET A 4 13.29 1.87 -8.79
N GLY A 5 13.77 1.15 -9.82
CA GLY A 5 14.61 1.73 -10.88
C GLY A 5 15.92 2.36 -10.38
N LEU A 6 16.41 2.00 -9.18
CA LEU A 6 17.60 2.63 -8.60
C LEU A 6 18.86 2.23 -9.38
N GLN A 7 19.60 3.22 -9.89
CA GLN A 7 20.84 3.04 -10.65
C GLN A 7 22.01 3.83 -10.04
N GLY A 8 23.24 3.50 -10.46
CA GLY A 8 24.46 4.25 -10.13
C GLY A 8 24.67 4.48 -8.63
N GLU A 9 24.84 5.75 -8.25
CA GLU A 9 25.06 6.14 -6.85
C GLU A 9 23.81 5.99 -5.97
N ALA A 10 22.60 6.16 -6.52
CA ALA A 10 21.36 5.98 -5.76
C ALA A 10 21.23 4.53 -5.28
N ARG A 11 21.57 3.55 -6.14
CA ARG A 11 21.61 2.13 -5.78
C ARG A 11 22.64 1.85 -4.68
N ARG A 12 23.85 2.41 -4.80
CA ARG A 12 24.91 2.26 -3.78
C ARG A 12 24.48 2.83 -2.43
N ARG A 13 23.99 4.07 -2.39
CA ARG A 13 23.49 4.69 -1.15
C ARG A 13 22.38 3.88 -0.49
N ALA A 14 21.43 3.36 -1.28
CA ALA A 14 20.35 2.54 -0.75
C ALA A 14 20.86 1.19 -0.21
N GLN A 15 21.86 0.58 -0.84
CA GLN A 15 22.52 -0.63 -0.31
C GLN A 15 23.30 -0.36 0.98
N ASP A 16 24.03 0.75 1.05
CA ASP A 16 24.78 1.13 2.24
C ASP A 16 23.84 1.46 3.41
N ALA A 17 22.75 2.19 3.15
CA ALA A 17 21.69 2.43 4.14
C ALA A 17 21.06 1.13 4.64
N PHE A 18 20.80 0.16 3.75
CA PHE A 18 20.31 -1.15 4.13
C PHE A 18 21.31 -1.90 5.04
N ARG A 19 22.61 -1.89 4.68
CA ARG A 19 23.65 -2.51 5.53
C ARG A 19 23.75 -1.85 6.91
N GLN A 20 23.65 -0.52 6.98
CA GLN A 20 23.64 0.21 8.26
C GLN A 20 22.42 -0.17 9.11
N GLY A 21 21.24 -0.30 8.49
CA GLY A 21 20.01 -0.70 9.17
C GLY A 21 20.02 -2.12 9.73
N LYS A 22 20.92 -3.00 9.25
CA LYS A 22 21.11 -4.35 9.81
C LYS A 22 21.92 -4.37 11.12
N ASN A 23 22.56 -3.26 11.48
CA ASN A 23 23.32 -3.19 12.71
C ASN A 23 22.36 -3.20 13.91
N GLU A 24 22.61 -4.04 14.91
CA GLU A 24 21.79 -4.13 16.14
C GLU A 24 21.73 -2.81 16.91
N GLN A 25 22.75 -1.96 16.76
CA GLN A 25 22.84 -0.64 17.38
C GLN A 25 22.28 0.48 16.50
N PHE A 26 21.59 0.15 15.40
CA PHE A 26 21.01 1.17 14.53
C PHE A 26 20.02 2.04 15.32
N PRO A 27 20.16 3.38 15.32
CA PRO A 27 19.31 4.28 16.08
C PRO A 27 17.97 4.46 15.36
N LEU A 28 17.12 3.44 15.41
CA LEU A 28 15.88 3.38 14.65
C LEU A 28 14.92 4.51 15.04
N GLU A 29 14.67 4.69 16.33
CA GLU A 29 13.71 5.68 16.82
C GLU A 29 14.11 7.11 16.44
N GLU A 30 15.38 7.46 16.64
CA GLU A 30 15.92 8.76 16.22
C GLU A 30 15.81 8.96 14.70
N THR A 31 16.07 7.91 13.93
CA THR A 31 15.95 7.94 12.48
C THR A 31 14.49 8.17 12.06
N LEU A 32 13.54 7.49 12.69
CA LEU A 32 12.11 7.66 12.43
C LEU A 32 11.62 9.06 12.80
N LEU A 33 12.13 9.65 13.88
CA LEU A 33 11.84 11.04 14.25
C LEU A 33 12.34 12.01 13.17
N LYS A 34 13.56 11.83 12.65
CA LYS A 34 14.09 12.63 11.53
C LYS A 34 13.22 12.48 10.29
N VAL A 35 12.80 11.25 9.95
CA VAL A 35 11.89 11.00 8.82
C VAL A 35 10.55 11.71 9.02
N ARG A 36 9.96 11.64 10.21
CA ARG A 36 8.70 12.33 10.53
C ARG A 36 8.82 13.85 10.41
N GLN A 37 9.91 14.44 10.92
CA GLN A 37 10.13 15.88 10.86
C GLN A 37 10.40 16.37 9.42
N ALA A 38 11.08 15.57 8.62
CA ALA A 38 11.44 15.93 7.25
C ALA A 38 10.31 15.72 6.22
N ARG A 39 9.23 15.01 6.58
CA ARG A 39 8.18 14.62 5.63
C ARG A 39 6.80 15.12 6.04
N ARG A 40 6.00 15.45 5.02
CA ARG A 40 4.57 15.75 5.18
C ARG A 40 3.82 14.48 5.60
N ALA A 41 2.73 14.64 6.37
CA ALA A 41 1.92 13.53 6.89
C ALA A 41 1.48 12.51 5.82
N ASP A 42 1.15 12.99 4.61
CA ASP A 42 0.75 12.13 3.49
C ASP A 42 1.88 11.19 3.04
N LEU A 43 3.13 11.68 3.04
CA LEU A 43 4.28 10.86 2.71
C LEU A 43 4.63 9.88 3.83
N SER A 44 4.31 10.21 5.09
CA SER A 44 4.47 9.28 6.21
C SER A 44 3.52 8.09 6.10
N ARG A 45 2.29 8.30 5.61
CA ARG A 45 1.34 7.21 5.34
C ARG A 45 1.87 6.29 4.24
N PHE A 46 2.24 6.87 3.10
CA PHE A 46 2.82 6.11 2.00
C PHE A 46 4.10 5.36 2.42
N PHE A 47 4.94 5.99 3.24
CA PHE A 47 6.14 5.35 3.76
C PHE A 47 5.83 4.15 4.68
N LEU A 48 4.83 4.25 5.57
CA LEU A 48 4.39 3.13 6.39
C LEU A 48 3.86 1.97 5.53
N GLU A 49 3.05 2.26 4.52
CA GLU A 49 2.54 1.25 3.57
C GLU A 49 3.67 0.55 2.80
N LEU A 50 4.75 1.27 2.47
CA LEU A 50 5.94 0.66 1.87
C LEU A 50 6.65 -0.29 2.84
N GLN A 51 6.74 0.05 4.13
CA GLN A 51 7.34 -0.84 5.13
C GLN A 51 6.50 -2.11 5.31
N ILE A 52 5.17 -1.97 5.33
CA ILE A 52 4.25 -3.11 5.42
C ILE A 52 4.37 -3.99 4.17
N ALA A 53 4.37 -3.41 2.98
CA ALA A 53 4.55 -4.15 1.73
C ALA A 53 5.88 -4.93 1.68
N ALA A 54 6.95 -4.34 2.23
CA ALA A 54 8.25 -5.00 2.31
C ALA A 54 8.24 -6.17 3.32
N ALA A 55 7.56 -6.02 4.47
CA ALA A 55 7.39 -7.11 5.43
C ALA A 55 6.54 -8.26 4.86
N PHE A 56 5.63 -7.99 3.91
CA PHE A 56 4.86 -9.02 3.19
C PHE A 56 5.62 -9.69 2.03
N ALA A 57 6.88 -9.33 1.76
CA ALA A 57 7.60 -9.84 0.58
C ALA A 57 7.65 -11.38 0.53
N ASP A 58 7.70 -12.04 1.69
CA ASP A 58 7.73 -13.49 1.84
C ASP A 58 6.34 -14.13 2.02
N GLY A 59 5.27 -13.35 1.84
CA GLY A 59 3.87 -13.80 1.86
C GLY A 59 3.22 -13.85 3.25
N SER A 60 3.98 -13.60 4.33
CA SER A 60 3.46 -13.47 5.70
C SER A 60 4.36 -12.55 6.52
N ILE A 61 3.81 -11.91 7.55
CA ILE A 61 4.57 -11.07 8.48
C ILE A 61 4.89 -11.87 9.75
N HIS A 62 6.17 -11.96 10.11
CA HIS A 62 6.58 -12.56 11.37
C HIS A 62 6.22 -11.69 12.58
N PRO A 63 6.03 -12.28 13.78
CA PRO A 63 5.69 -11.52 14.99
C PRO A 63 6.67 -10.36 15.30
N ASN A 64 7.96 -10.57 15.08
CA ASN A 64 8.99 -9.55 15.28
C ASN A 64 8.87 -8.38 14.28
N GLU A 65 8.54 -8.68 13.02
CA GLU A 65 8.31 -7.66 11.99
C GLU A 65 7.04 -6.86 12.31
N ARG A 66 5.98 -7.53 12.78
CA ARG A 66 4.77 -6.86 13.23
C ARG A 66 5.04 -5.92 14.40
N GLN A 67 5.79 -6.38 15.42
CA GLN A 67 6.22 -5.53 16.53
C GLN A 67 7.01 -4.31 16.04
N MET A 68 7.91 -4.52 15.07
CA MET A 68 8.66 -3.43 14.45
C MET A 68 7.75 -2.42 13.75
N LEU A 69 6.73 -2.89 13.03
CA LEU A 69 5.74 -2.02 12.39
C LEU A 69 4.94 -1.19 13.41
N HIS A 70 4.63 -1.72 14.59
CA HIS A 70 4.03 -0.93 15.69
C HIS A 70 4.97 0.18 16.17
N VAL A 71 6.27 -0.10 16.31
CA VAL A 71 7.28 0.91 16.68
C VAL A 71 7.36 2.00 15.61
N ILE A 72 7.44 1.60 14.34
CA ILE A 72 7.49 2.53 13.19
C ILE A 72 6.23 3.41 13.16
N ALA A 73 5.04 2.80 13.23
CA ALA A 73 3.77 3.51 13.16
C ALA A 73 3.65 4.56 14.28
N ARG A 74 3.99 4.20 15.53
CA ARG A 74 3.96 5.12 16.67
C ARG A 74 4.85 6.34 16.44
N HIS A 75 6.09 6.12 16.00
CA HIS A 75 7.05 7.21 15.78
C HIS A 75 6.67 8.09 14.59
N LEU A 76 6.05 7.52 13.55
CA LEU A 76 5.51 8.28 12.43
C LEU A 76 4.20 9.02 12.77
N GLY A 77 3.59 8.75 13.93
CA GLY A 77 2.39 9.44 14.42
C GLY A 77 1.07 8.74 14.13
N PHE A 78 1.10 7.45 13.82
CA PHE A 78 -0.09 6.62 13.64
C PHE A 78 -0.46 5.90 14.93
N SER A 79 -1.76 5.82 15.19
CA SER A 79 -2.33 4.97 16.24
C SER A 79 -2.27 3.49 15.86
N GLU A 80 -2.36 2.62 16.86
CA GLU A 80 -2.43 1.18 16.66
C GLU A 80 -3.61 0.78 15.77
N ALA A 81 -4.79 1.36 15.99
CA ALA A 81 -5.97 1.11 15.16
C ALA A 81 -5.74 1.48 13.68
N GLN A 82 -5.00 2.56 13.41
CA GLN A 82 -4.65 2.94 12.04
C GLN A 82 -3.69 1.95 11.39
N LEU A 83 -2.67 1.48 12.13
CA LEU A 83 -1.75 0.45 11.64
C LEU A 83 -2.50 -0.84 11.33
N GLU A 84 -3.35 -1.31 12.24
CA GLU A 84 -4.14 -2.54 12.07
C GLU A 84 -5.07 -2.46 10.87
N GLN A 85 -5.71 -1.30 10.66
CA GLN A 85 -6.49 -1.06 9.45
C GLN A 85 -5.62 -1.16 8.19
N THR A 86 -4.44 -0.54 8.18
CA THR A 86 -3.53 -0.59 7.02
C THR A 86 -3.01 -2.01 6.77
N LEU A 87 -2.65 -2.77 7.81
CA LEU A 87 -2.27 -4.18 7.70
C LEU A 87 -3.37 -5.01 7.02
N ARG A 88 -4.61 -4.90 7.52
CA ARG A 88 -5.77 -5.59 6.93
C ARG A 88 -5.98 -5.22 5.46
N MET A 89 -5.89 -3.93 5.12
CA MET A 89 -6.03 -3.46 3.74
C MET A 89 -4.93 -4.04 2.84
N GLN A 90 -3.70 -4.14 3.34
CA GLN A 90 -2.55 -4.63 2.56
C GLN A 90 -2.56 -6.15 2.37
N GLU A 91 -2.95 -6.89 3.41
CA GLU A 91 -3.20 -8.34 3.33
C GLU A 91 -4.27 -8.64 2.28
N ALA A 92 -5.38 -7.91 2.33
CA ALA A 92 -6.44 -8.03 1.33
C ALA A 92 -5.96 -7.67 -0.08
N ALA A 93 -5.15 -6.62 -0.24
CA ALA A 93 -4.60 -6.24 -1.54
C ALA A 93 -3.69 -7.32 -2.11
N PHE A 94 -2.87 -7.95 -1.27
CA PHE A 94 -1.99 -9.06 -1.68
C PHE A 94 -2.80 -10.28 -2.14
N ARG A 95 -3.81 -10.69 -1.38
CA ARG A 95 -4.72 -11.80 -1.76
C ARG A 95 -5.51 -11.47 -3.03
N PHE A 96 -6.01 -10.24 -3.14
CA PHE A 96 -6.75 -9.75 -4.28
C PHE A 96 -5.91 -9.78 -5.57
N GLN A 97 -4.65 -9.35 -5.48
CA GLN A 97 -3.71 -9.38 -6.61
C GLN A 97 -3.35 -10.81 -7.01
N GLN A 98 -3.10 -11.71 -6.05
CA GLN A 98 -2.85 -13.13 -6.35
C GLN A 98 -4.07 -13.84 -6.95
N GLY A 99 -5.28 -13.41 -6.59
CA GLY A 99 -6.54 -13.93 -7.12
C GLY A 99 -6.78 -13.67 -8.61
N GLY A 100 -5.84 -13.05 -9.34
CA GLY A 100 -5.84 -12.98 -10.81
C GLY A 100 -6.77 -11.94 -11.43
N PHE A 101 -7.57 -11.21 -10.65
CA PHE A 101 -8.53 -10.23 -11.17
C PHE A 101 -7.85 -9.10 -11.98
N ASN A 102 -6.61 -8.73 -11.63
CA ASN A 102 -5.87 -7.65 -12.29
C ASN A 102 -5.38 -8.02 -13.72
N GLN A 103 -5.24 -9.31 -14.06
CA GLN A 103 -4.88 -9.75 -15.42
C GLN A 103 -6.04 -9.71 -16.41
N GLN A 104 -7.29 -9.70 -15.92
CA GLN A 104 -8.47 -9.79 -16.78
C GLN A 104 -8.87 -8.45 -17.42
N TYR A 105 -8.28 -7.34 -16.98
CA TYR A 105 -8.57 -5.99 -17.49
C TYR A 105 -7.89 -5.65 -18.83
N GLN A 106 -6.89 -6.43 -19.27
CA GLN A 106 -6.14 -6.15 -20.51
C GLN A 106 -6.51 -7.07 -21.68
N ASN A 107 -7.25 -8.16 -21.46
CA ASN A 107 -7.55 -9.12 -22.54
C ASN A 107 -9.07 -9.31 -22.69
N ALA A 108 -9.68 -8.48 -23.54
CA ALA A 108 -11.11 -8.43 -23.82
C ALA A 108 -11.59 -9.58 -24.74
N GLY A 109 -11.33 -10.84 -24.39
CA GLY A 109 -11.65 -11.98 -25.27
C GLY A 109 -11.83 -13.37 -24.64
N GLY A 110 -11.89 -13.51 -23.31
CA GLY A 110 -12.04 -14.81 -22.64
C GLY A 110 -13.20 -14.84 -21.64
N PHE A 111 -13.85 -16.00 -21.49
CA PHE A 111 -14.93 -16.29 -20.54
C PHE A 111 -14.70 -15.61 -19.18
N GLN A 112 -15.56 -14.66 -18.82
CA GLN A 112 -15.51 -14.00 -17.51
C GLN A 112 -16.14 -14.92 -16.46
N GLN A 113 -15.31 -15.61 -15.67
CA GLN A 113 -15.79 -16.24 -14.44
C GLN A 113 -16.23 -15.12 -13.47
N ALA A 114 -17.38 -15.33 -12.82
CA ALA A 114 -17.84 -14.43 -11.78
C ALA A 114 -16.80 -14.41 -10.63
N PRO A 115 -16.57 -13.26 -10.00
CA PRO A 115 -15.65 -13.16 -8.87
C PRO A 115 -16.11 -14.08 -7.74
N THR A 116 -15.17 -14.69 -7.03
CA THR A 116 -15.51 -15.45 -5.82
C THR A 116 -15.96 -14.51 -4.72
N ARG A 117 -16.72 -15.02 -3.74
CA ARG A 117 -17.10 -14.24 -2.55
C ARG A 117 -15.88 -13.66 -1.84
N ASP A 118 -14.79 -14.44 -1.77
CA ASP A 118 -13.55 -14.03 -1.12
C ASP A 118 -12.86 -12.87 -1.87
N GLN A 119 -12.87 -12.88 -3.21
CA GLN A 119 -12.34 -11.78 -4.01
C GLN A 119 -13.13 -10.48 -3.81
N LEU A 120 -14.45 -10.56 -3.69
CA LEU A 120 -15.29 -9.41 -3.43
C LEU A 120 -15.06 -8.85 -2.02
N ALA A 121 -14.98 -9.73 -1.01
CA ALA A 121 -14.65 -9.35 0.37
C ALA A 121 -13.27 -8.68 0.45
N ASP A 122 -12.27 -9.22 -0.25
CA ASP A 122 -10.95 -8.61 -0.34
C ASP A 122 -11.00 -7.23 -1.00
N ALA A 123 -11.79 -7.02 -2.05
CA ALA A 123 -11.93 -5.69 -2.64
C ALA A 123 -12.51 -4.65 -1.67
N TYR A 124 -13.50 -5.01 -0.84
CA TYR A 124 -14.00 -4.12 0.23
C TYR A 124 -12.90 -3.79 1.24
N ASN A 125 -12.13 -4.81 1.64
CA ASN A 125 -11.00 -4.65 2.54
C ASN A 125 -9.90 -3.78 1.93
N VAL A 126 -9.58 -3.89 0.62
CA VAL A 126 -8.61 -3.02 -0.08
C VAL A 126 -9.04 -1.55 0.01
N LEU A 127 -10.33 -1.26 -0.09
CA LEU A 127 -10.88 0.09 0.06
C LEU A 127 -11.09 0.51 1.53
N GLY A 128 -10.84 -0.39 2.49
CA GLY A 128 -10.99 -0.13 3.92
C GLY A 128 -12.44 0.12 4.34
N VAL A 129 -13.41 -0.50 3.66
CA VAL A 129 -14.84 -0.40 3.94
C VAL A 129 -15.44 -1.78 4.26
N ASP A 130 -16.59 -1.79 4.92
CA ASP A 130 -17.33 -3.02 5.21
C ASP A 130 -18.00 -3.61 3.96
N GLU A 131 -18.23 -4.91 3.90
CA GLU A 131 -18.98 -5.57 2.81
C GLU A 131 -20.44 -5.09 2.72
N SER A 132 -20.99 -4.60 3.84
CA SER A 132 -22.31 -3.98 3.91
C SER A 132 -22.31 -2.50 3.50
N ALA A 133 -21.16 -1.92 3.14
CA ALA A 133 -21.06 -0.51 2.80
C ALA A 133 -21.94 -0.15 1.60
N SER A 134 -22.60 1.00 1.70
CA SER A 134 -23.39 1.57 0.62
C SER A 134 -22.51 2.00 -0.56
N ALA A 135 -23.12 2.10 -1.74
CA ALA A 135 -22.42 2.62 -2.94
C ALA A 135 -21.80 4.01 -2.71
N GLN A 136 -22.43 4.85 -1.88
CA GLN A 136 -21.92 6.17 -1.55
C GLN A 136 -20.67 6.10 -0.67
N GLU A 137 -20.65 5.20 0.31
CA GLU A 137 -19.48 4.96 1.16
C GLU A 137 -18.31 4.40 0.37
N VAL A 138 -18.55 3.42 -0.50
CA VAL A 138 -17.53 2.86 -1.40
C VAL A 138 -16.92 3.95 -2.28
N LYS A 139 -17.74 4.77 -2.94
CA LYS A 139 -17.27 5.89 -3.77
C LYS A 139 -16.50 6.94 -2.97
N ARG A 140 -16.92 7.20 -1.73
CA ARG A 140 -16.25 8.17 -0.86
C ARG A 140 -14.87 7.64 -0.45
N ALA A 141 -14.79 6.37 -0.04
CA ALA A 141 -13.54 5.72 0.32
C ALA A 141 -12.57 5.69 -0.87
N TYR A 142 -13.03 5.24 -2.04
CA TYR A 142 -12.23 5.21 -3.27
C TYR A 142 -11.68 6.59 -3.64
N ARG A 143 -12.52 7.64 -3.67
CA ARG A 143 -12.06 9.00 -4.00
C ARG A 143 -11.04 9.54 -3.00
N LYS A 144 -11.23 9.24 -1.71
CA LYS A 144 -10.28 9.61 -0.66
C LYS A 144 -8.93 8.93 -0.90
N LEU A 145 -8.92 7.61 -1.06
CA LEU A 145 -7.71 6.83 -1.29
C LEU A 145 -7.01 7.25 -2.60
N MET A 146 -7.75 7.44 -3.69
CA MET A 146 -7.15 7.97 -4.92
C MET A 146 -6.56 9.37 -4.74
N SER A 147 -7.16 10.23 -3.92
CA SER A 147 -6.57 11.53 -3.63
C SER A 147 -5.30 11.45 -2.78
N GLU A 148 -5.18 10.44 -1.92
CA GLU A 148 -4.02 10.21 -1.07
C GLU A 148 -2.87 9.53 -1.84
N HIS A 149 -3.20 8.63 -2.78
CA HIS A 149 -2.23 7.75 -3.44
C HIS A 149 -1.97 8.08 -4.92
N HIS A 150 -2.61 9.11 -5.49
CA HIS A 150 -2.35 9.46 -6.89
C HIS A 150 -0.88 9.86 -7.10
N PRO A 151 -0.19 9.30 -8.11
CA PRO A 151 1.23 9.59 -8.37
C PRO A 151 1.50 11.09 -8.48
N ASP A 152 0.72 11.83 -9.28
CA ASP A 152 0.90 13.28 -9.44
C ASP A 152 0.73 14.06 -8.13
N LYS A 153 -0.23 13.67 -7.28
CA LYS A 153 -0.46 14.34 -5.99
C LYS A 153 0.68 14.05 -5.01
N LEU A 154 1.20 12.83 -5.01
CA LEU A 154 2.37 12.46 -4.21
C LEU A 154 3.64 13.15 -4.73
N ALA A 155 3.83 13.24 -6.04
CA ALA A 155 4.92 13.98 -6.67
C ALA A 155 4.91 15.46 -6.25
N ALA A 156 3.75 16.12 -6.31
CA ALA A 156 3.57 17.50 -5.84
C ALA A 156 3.85 17.67 -4.33
N LYS A 157 3.84 16.58 -3.56
CA LYS A 157 4.18 16.55 -2.13
C LYS A 157 5.63 16.18 -1.86
N GLY A 158 6.45 15.96 -2.90
CA GLY A 158 7.87 15.62 -2.79
C GLY A 158 8.16 14.13 -2.83
N LEU A 159 7.27 13.31 -3.43
CA LEU A 159 7.59 11.91 -3.70
C LEU A 159 8.75 11.84 -4.72
N PRO A 160 9.84 11.11 -4.42
CA PRO A 160 10.94 10.92 -5.36
C PRO A 160 10.48 10.20 -6.63
N PRO A 161 11.03 10.54 -7.82
CA PRO A 161 10.71 9.88 -9.09
C PRO A 161 10.81 8.35 -9.04
N GLU A 162 11.77 7.83 -8.27
CA GLU A 162 12.05 6.41 -8.12
C GLU A 162 10.92 5.64 -7.41
N MET A 163 10.02 6.35 -6.72
CA MET A 163 8.85 5.78 -6.05
C MET A 163 7.54 5.95 -6.85
N MET A 164 7.58 6.61 -8.00
CA MET A 164 6.38 6.88 -8.81
C MET A 164 5.72 5.60 -9.32
N GLU A 165 6.50 4.60 -9.73
CA GLU A 165 5.96 3.33 -10.20
C GLU A 165 5.23 2.57 -9.08
N ILE A 166 5.70 2.68 -7.83
CA ILE A 166 5.02 2.04 -6.70
C ILE A 166 3.71 2.77 -6.39
N ALA A 167 3.71 4.11 -6.42
CA ALA A 167 2.48 4.89 -6.26
C ALA A 167 1.45 4.57 -7.35
N LYS A 168 1.91 4.42 -8.60
CA LYS A 168 1.07 4.02 -9.74
C LYS A 168 0.47 2.64 -9.55
N GLN A 169 1.27 1.65 -9.13
CA GLN A 169 0.77 0.31 -8.81
C GLN A 169 -0.32 0.37 -7.73
N LYS A 170 -0.09 1.14 -6.67
CA LYS A 170 -1.07 1.32 -5.60
C LYS A 170 -2.39 1.93 -6.09
N ALA A 171 -2.32 2.96 -6.94
CA ALA A 171 -3.50 3.56 -7.54
C ALA A 171 -4.26 2.55 -8.43
N GLN A 172 -3.55 1.72 -9.19
CA GLN A 172 -4.16 0.66 -10.01
C GLN A 172 -4.85 -0.41 -9.16
N GLU A 173 -4.24 -0.83 -8.05
CA GLU A 173 -4.87 -1.77 -7.09
C GLU A 173 -6.20 -1.22 -6.54
N LEU A 174 -6.20 0.05 -6.12
CA LEU A 174 -7.40 0.72 -5.61
C LEU A 174 -8.50 0.81 -6.67
N GLN A 175 -8.10 1.13 -7.91
CA GLN A 175 -9.03 1.19 -9.03
C GLN A 175 -9.64 -0.19 -9.33
N ALA A 176 -8.83 -1.25 -9.36
CA ALA A 176 -9.30 -2.60 -9.62
C ALA A 176 -10.29 -3.09 -8.54
N ALA A 177 -10.02 -2.83 -7.27
CA ALA A 177 -10.94 -3.15 -6.18
C ALA A 177 -12.27 -2.40 -6.29
N TYR A 178 -12.22 -1.09 -6.58
CA TYR A 178 -13.41 -0.28 -6.79
C TYR A 178 -14.24 -0.78 -7.97
N ASP A 179 -13.61 -1.08 -9.10
CA ASP A 179 -14.28 -1.55 -10.29
C ASP A 179 -14.96 -2.91 -10.09
N LEU A 180 -14.34 -3.83 -9.35
CA LEU A 180 -14.96 -5.09 -8.98
C LEU A 180 -16.24 -4.87 -8.17
N ILE A 181 -16.16 -4.10 -7.09
CA ILE A 181 -17.33 -3.80 -6.24
C ILE A 181 -18.43 -3.14 -7.07
N ARG A 182 -18.05 -2.20 -7.92
CA ARG A 182 -18.96 -1.47 -8.79
C ARG A 182 -19.70 -2.41 -9.75
N LYS A 183 -18.98 -3.35 -10.37
CA LYS A 183 -19.55 -4.36 -11.28
C LYS A 183 -20.57 -5.24 -10.58
N GLU A 184 -20.23 -5.75 -9.39
CA GLU A 184 -21.11 -6.67 -8.65
C GLU A 184 -22.33 -5.98 -8.02
N LYS A 185 -22.18 -4.73 -7.57
CA LYS A 185 -23.29 -3.97 -6.96
C LYS A 185 -24.10 -3.15 -7.97
N GLY A 186 -23.67 -3.07 -9.23
CA GLY A 186 -24.43 -2.47 -10.33
C GLY A 186 -24.62 -0.95 -10.26
N PHE A 187 -23.81 -0.22 -9.48
CA PHE A 187 -23.92 1.25 -9.40
C PHE A 187 -22.95 1.94 -10.38
N LYS A 188 -23.33 3.08 -10.95
CA LYS A 188 -22.49 3.85 -11.90
C LYS A 188 -21.53 4.79 -11.20
#